data_AF-A0A563C491-F1
#
_entry.id   AF-A0A563C491-F1
#
_cell.length_a   1.000
_cell.length_b   1.000
_cell.length_c   1.000
_cell.angle_alpha   90.00
_cell.angle_beta   90.00
_cell.angle_gamma   90.00
#
_symmetry.space_group_name_H-M   'P 1'
#
loop_
_entity.id
_entity.type
_entity.pdbx_description
1 polymer ?
#
loop_
_entity_poly.entity_id
_entity_poly.type
_entity_poly.pdbx_seq_one_letter_code
_entity_poly.pdbx_strand_id
1 'polypeptide(L)'
;MVNKYLALDVGEKRIGVALADSQVRIAIPIDTLSVDGTEKEEILRLIKFHNITKLIVGYPRNQSGEPTLQTDFVINFVNSLDLNPEAIEYQDESLTSVLAEKRLKEQGGDYQKGDIDKVAASIILQDYLERIR
;
A
#
# COMPACT_ATOMS: atom_id res chain seq x y z
N MET A 1 -20.01 3.24 -11.37
CA MET A 1 -19.71 2.06 -10.54
C MET A 1 -18.80 2.48 -9.40
N VAL A 2 -18.92 1.86 -8.23
CA VAL A 2 -18.02 2.12 -7.09
C VAL A 2 -16.78 1.26 -7.27
N ASN A 3 -15.61 1.88 -7.37
CA ASN A 3 -14.35 1.15 -7.37
C ASN A 3 -13.94 0.87 -5.92
N LYS A 4 -13.40 -0.33 -5.69
CA LYS A 4 -12.83 -0.73 -4.42
C LYS A 4 -11.34 -0.96 -4.59
N TYR A 5 -10.58 -0.38 -3.69
CA TYR A 5 -9.13 -0.36 -3.74
C TYR A 5 -8.58 -1.16 -2.58
N LEU A 6 -7.56 -1.98 -2.85
CA LEU A 6 -6.68 -2.58 -1.85
C LEU A 6 -5.30 -1.99 -2.08
N ALA A 7 -4.65 -1.54 -1.02
CA ALA A 7 -3.25 -1.12 -1.11
C ALA A 7 -2.32 -2.07 -0.38
N LEU A 8 -1.13 -2.24 -0.95
CA LEU A 8 -0.05 -3.04 -0.38
C LEU A 8 1.20 -2.18 -0.21
N ASP A 9 1.78 -2.21 0.98
CA ASP A 9 3.15 -1.78 1.26
C ASP A 9 4.02 -3.04 1.42
N VAL A 10 4.82 -3.36 0.40
CA VAL A 10 5.49 -4.66 0.29
C VAL A 10 6.92 -4.58 0.84
N GLY A 11 7.12 -5.15 2.04
CA GLY A 11 8.43 -5.30 2.65
C GLY A 11 8.89 -6.77 2.71
N GLU A 12 10.17 -7.00 2.99
CA GLU A 12 10.76 -8.35 3.03
C GLU A 12 10.23 -9.24 4.16
N LYS A 13 9.69 -8.65 5.23
CA LYS A 13 9.20 -9.39 6.41
C LYS A 13 7.71 -9.27 6.63
N ARG A 14 7.12 -8.17 6.15
CA ARG A 14 5.73 -7.80 6.41
C ARG A 14 5.17 -7.05 5.21
N ILE A 15 3.88 -7.21 4.97
CA ILE A 15 3.13 -6.47 3.96
C ILE A 15 1.99 -5.72 4.65
N GLY A 16 2.03 -4.40 4.62
CA GLY A 16 0.94 -3.57 5.12
C GLY A 16 -0.25 -3.60 4.16
N VAL A 17 -1.48 -3.61 4.69
CA VAL A 17 -2.70 -3.70 3.87
C VAL A 17 -3.70 -2.62 4.24
N ALA A 18 -4.24 -1.92 3.24
CA ALA A 18 -5.29 -0.92 3.43
C ALA A 18 -6.42 -1.03 2.40
N LEU A 19 -7.60 -0.53 2.76
CA LEU A 19 -8.79 -0.49 1.92
C LEU A 19 -9.34 0.92 1.73
N ALA A 20 -9.97 1.15 0.59
CA ALA A 20 -10.79 2.32 0.33
C ALA A 20 -11.83 2.04 -0.77
N ASP A 21 -12.77 2.96 -0.93
CA ASP A 21 -13.67 2.99 -2.07
C ASP A 21 -13.71 4.39 -2.72
N SER A 22 -14.22 4.45 -3.95
CA SER A 22 -14.26 5.69 -4.74
C SER A 22 -15.32 6.69 -4.29
N GLN A 23 -16.27 6.33 -3.43
CA GLN A 23 -17.29 7.24 -2.91
C GLN A 23 -16.81 7.98 -1.66
N VAL A 24 -16.36 7.23 -0.65
CA VAL A 24 -15.89 7.77 0.64
C VAL A 24 -14.48 8.33 0.50
N ARG A 25 -13.63 7.66 -0.27
CA ARG A 25 -12.24 8.08 -0.57
C ARG A 25 -11.36 8.30 0.68
N ILE A 26 -11.58 7.47 1.69
CA ILE A 26 -10.77 7.42 2.90
C ILE A 26 -10.06 6.07 2.93
N ALA A 27 -8.73 6.09 3.01
CA ALA A 27 -7.93 4.90 3.19
C ALA A 27 -7.92 4.44 4.65
N ILE A 28 -8.16 3.16 4.87
CA ILE A 28 -8.22 2.55 6.20
C ILE A 28 -7.22 1.39 6.24
N PRO A 29 -6.24 1.38 7.16
CA PRO A 29 -5.39 0.22 7.38
C PRO A 29 -6.22 -0.92 7.97
N ILE A 30 -6.11 -2.13 7.41
CA ILE A 30 -6.93 -3.27 7.81
C ILE A 30 -6.13 -4.47 8.31
N ASP A 31 -4.89 -4.64 7.87
CA ASP A 31 -4.08 -5.79 8.24
C ASP A 31 -2.58 -5.55 8.04
N THR A 32 -1.76 -6.45 8.57
CA THR A 32 -0.34 -6.57 8.26
C THR A 32 0.00 -8.05 8.15
N LEU A 33 0.32 -8.49 6.93
CA LEU A 33 0.64 -9.88 6.64
C LEU A 33 2.12 -10.15 6.92
N SER A 34 2.44 -11.30 7.48
CA SER A 34 3.83 -11.78 7.57
C SER A 34 4.27 -12.35 6.21
N VAL A 35 5.53 -12.14 5.84
CA VAL A 35 6.13 -12.80 4.66
C VAL A 35 6.73 -14.12 5.13
N ASP A 36 5.93 -15.18 5.07
CA ASP A 36 6.26 -16.52 5.56
C ASP A 36 5.90 -17.63 4.55
N GLY A 37 5.55 -17.24 3.33
CA GLY A 37 5.15 -18.13 2.24
C GLY A 37 3.63 -18.27 2.08
N THR A 38 2.83 -17.62 2.93
CA THR A 38 1.35 -17.63 2.86
C THR A 38 0.75 -16.29 2.41
N GLU A 39 1.59 -15.25 2.30
CA GLU A 39 1.14 -13.89 2.03
C GLU A 39 0.41 -13.75 0.69
N LYS A 40 0.80 -14.54 -0.32
CA LYS A 40 0.17 -14.51 -1.65
C LYS A 40 -1.27 -15.04 -1.59
N GLU A 41 -1.51 -16.20 -0.98
CA GLU A 41 -2.86 -16.74 -0.85
C GLU A 41 -3.77 -15.77 -0.09
N GLU A 42 -3.21 -15.14 0.94
CA GLU A 42 -3.95 -14.22 1.80
C GLU A 42 -4.33 -12.92 1.07
N ILE A 43 -3.42 -12.34 0.28
CA ILE A 43 -3.71 -11.19 -0.58
C ILE A 43 -4.82 -11.53 -1.59
N LEU A 44 -4.73 -12.68 -2.26
CA LEU A 44 -5.75 -13.12 -3.22
C LEU A 44 -7.11 -13.35 -2.54
N ARG A 45 -7.11 -13.87 -1.31
CA ARG A 45 -8.31 -14.01 -0.48
C ARG A 45 -8.94 -12.66 -0.18
N LEU A 46 -8.15 -11.67 0.22
CA LEU A 46 -8.62 -10.30 0.50
C LEU A 46 -9.18 -9.61 -0.75
N ILE A 47 -8.49 -9.73 -1.89
CA ILE A 47 -8.95 -9.21 -3.18
C ILE A 47 -10.34 -9.74 -3.52
N LYS A 48 -10.52 -11.06 -3.40
CA LYS A 48 -11.81 -11.71 -3.68
C LYS A 48 -12.88 -11.33 -2.66
N PHE A 49 -12.56 -11.38 -1.36
CA PHE A 49 -13.51 -11.14 -0.28
C PHE A 49 -14.07 -9.71 -0.33
N HIS A 50 -13.21 -8.72 -0.56
CA HIS A 50 -13.63 -7.32 -0.62
C HIS A 50 -14.16 -6.90 -1.99
N ASN A 51 -14.08 -7.74 -3.03
CA ASN A 51 -14.40 -7.43 -4.42
C ASN A 51 -13.57 -6.25 -4.95
N ILE A 52 -12.25 -6.35 -4.79
CA ILE A 52 -11.31 -5.31 -5.17
C ILE A 52 -11.24 -5.19 -6.68
N THR A 53 -11.36 -3.97 -7.18
CA THR A 53 -11.29 -3.64 -8.61
C THR A 53 -9.91 -3.14 -9.01
N LYS A 54 -9.15 -2.59 -8.06
CA LYS A 54 -7.82 -2.02 -8.29
C LYS A 54 -6.90 -2.33 -7.11
N LEU A 55 -5.74 -2.91 -7.39
CA LEU A 55 -4.65 -3.11 -6.45
C LEU A 55 -3.68 -1.94 -6.60
N ILE A 56 -3.46 -1.20 -5.51
CA ILE A 56 -2.53 -0.08 -5.45
C ILE A 56 -1.29 -0.55 -4.71
N VAL A 57 -0.13 -0.51 -5.36
CA VAL A 57 1.10 -0.98 -4.73
C VAL A 57 2.05 0.18 -4.56
N GLY A 58 2.63 0.29 -3.38
CA GLY A 58 3.70 1.24 -3.17
C GLY A 58 4.87 1.01 -4.14
N TYR A 59 5.48 2.10 -4.59
CA TYR A 59 6.60 2.10 -5.53
C TYR A 59 7.79 2.83 -4.92
N PRO A 60 8.72 2.09 -4.29
CA PRO A 60 9.90 2.67 -3.65
C PRO A 60 10.77 3.40 -4.66
N ARG A 61 11.26 4.59 -4.30
CA ARG A 61 12.21 5.38 -5.11
C ARG A 61 13.23 6.07 -4.23
N ASN A 62 14.40 6.37 -4.79
CA ASN A 62 15.40 7.19 -4.11
C ASN A 62 15.00 8.68 -4.09
N GLN A 63 15.80 9.53 -3.43
CA GLN A 63 15.54 10.97 -3.34
C GLN A 63 15.58 11.69 -4.70
N SER A 64 16.21 11.10 -5.71
CA SER A 64 16.23 11.59 -7.09
C SER A 64 15.02 11.12 -7.91
N GLY A 65 14.11 10.33 -7.30
CA GLY A 65 12.94 9.78 -7.97
C GLY A 65 13.21 8.55 -8.84
N GLU A 66 14.37 7.91 -8.70
CA GLU A 66 14.75 6.74 -9.49
C GLU A 66 14.38 5.42 -8.78
N PRO A 67 14.06 4.35 -9.54
CA PRO A 67 13.89 3.00 -9.00
C PRO A 67 15.12 2.50 -8.24
N THR A 68 14.89 1.59 -7.31
CA THR A 68 15.90 0.96 -6.45
C THR A 68 15.79 -0.56 -6.55
N LEU A 69 16.71 -1.30 -5.93
CA LEU A 69 16.60 -2.77 -5.82
C LEU A 69 15.31 -3.20 -5.11
N GLN A 70 14.81 -2.38 -4.17
CA GLN A 70 13.53 -2.64 -3.51
C GLN A 70 12.36 -2.53 -4.49
N THR A 71 12.44 -1.62 -5.47
CA THR A 71 11.43 -1.49 -6.52
C THR A 71 11.33 -2.77 -7.34
N ASP A 72 12.47 -3.35 -7.73
CA ASP A 72 12.49 -4.62 -8.47
C ASP A 72 11.91 -5.77 -7.63
N PHE A 73 12.21 -5.81 -6.33
CA PHE A 73 11.62 -6.77 -5.40
C PHE A 73 10.09 -6.66 -5.37
N VAL A 74 9.55 -5.44 -5.21
CA VAL A 74 8.11 -5.19 -5.20
C VAL A 74 7.45 -5.60 -6.51
N ILE A 75 8.01 -5.20 -7.66
CA ILE A 75 7.47 -5.55 -8.98
C ILE A 75 7.43 -7.08 -9.17
N ASN A 76 8.51 -7.78 -8.82
CA ASN A 76 8.58 -9.23 -8.96
C ASN A 76 7.55 -9.93 -8.05
N PHE A 77 7.39 -9.46 -6.82
CA PHE A 77 6.38 -9.96 -5.90
C PHE A 77 4.96 -9.77 -6.47
N VAL A 78 4.63 -8.57 -6.94
CA VAL A 78 3.30 -8.26 -7.50
C VAL A 78 3.03 -9.07 -8.77
N ASN A 79 4.01 -9.22 -9.65
CA ASN A 79 3.90 -10.08 -10.83
C ASN A 79 3.63 -11.54 -10.44
N SER A 80 4.18 -12.01 -9.32
CA SER A 80 3.92 -13.37 -8.84
C SER A 80 2.46 -13.60 -8.42
N LEU A 81 1.67 -12.55 -8.16
CA LEU A 81 0.25 -12.66 -7.82
C LEU A 81 -0.61 -13.10 -9.02
N ASP A 82 -0.07 -13.01 -10.25
CA ASP A 82 -0.74 -13.43 -11.51
C ASP A 82 -2.13 -12.77 -11.69
N LEU A 83 -2.21 -11.48 -11.37
CA LEU A 83 -3.40 -10.66 -11.54
C LEU A 83 -3.42 -9.99 -12.92
N ASN A 84 -4.59 -9.54 -13.37
CA ASN A 84 -4.68 -8.70 -14.57
C ASN A 84 -3.81 -7.43 -14.38
N PRO A 85 -2.82 -7.17 -15.25
CA PRO A 85 -1.98 -5.98 -15.16
C PRO A 85 -2.77 -4.67 -15.15
N GLU A 86 -3.91 -4.59 -15.84
CA GLU A 86 -4.77 -3.40 -15.84
C GLU A 86 -5.43 -3.12 -14.49
N ALA A 87 -5.50 -4.11 -13.60
CA ALA A 87 -6.02 -3.98 -12.26
C ALA A 87 -4.96 -3.50 -11.25
N ILE A 88 -3.69 -3.39 -11.67
CA ILE A 88 -2.58 -2.99 -10.79
C ILE A 88 -2.15 -1.58 -11.14
N GLU A 89 -2.01 -0.73 -10.13
CA GLU A 89 -1.40 0.60 -10.27
C GLU A 89 -0.34 0.80 -9.19
N TYR A 90 0.76 1.44 -9.57
CA TYR A 90 1.85 1.75 -8.67
C TYR A 90 1.75 3.20 -8.21
N GLN A 91 1.98 3.43 -6.92
CA GLN A 91 1.92 4.75 -6.30
C GLN A 91 3.28 5.08 -5.67
N ASP A 92 3.82 6.24 -6.06
CA ASP A 92 5.14 6.70 -5.61
C ASP A 92 5.20 6.85 -4.08
N GLU A 93 6.21 6.22 -3.46
CA GLU A 93 6.43 6.21 -2.01
C GLU A 93 7.43 7.27 -1.53
N SER A 94 8.06 8.03 -2.40
CA SER A 94 9.21 8.90 -2.08
C SER A 94 8.97 9.95 -0.97
N LEU A 95 7.72 10.31 -0.70
CA LEU A 95 7.34 11.31 0.32
C LEU A 95 6.66 10.71 1.56
N THR A 96 6.41 9.39 1.57
CA THR A 96 5.48 8.77 2.53
C THR A 96 6.04 8.80 3.95
N SER A 97 7.35 8.61 4.16
CA SER A 97 7.93 8.59 5.50
C SER A 97 7.98 9.99 6.15
N VAL A 98 8.27 11.04 5.38
CA VAL A 98 8.24 12.44 5.88
C VAL A 98 6.80 12.89 6.14
N LEU A 99 5.87 12.56 5.23
CA LEU A 99 4.44 12.85 5.41
C LEU A 99 3.81 12.04 6.55
N ALA A 100 4.20 10.78 6.73
CA ALA A 100 3.76 9.93 7.84
C ALA A 100 4.21 10.51 9.18
N GLU A 101 5.48 10.88 9.28
CA GLU A 101 6.02 11.49 10.50
C GLU A 101 5.32 12.81 10.83
N LYS A 102 5.04 13.63 9.81
CA LYS A 102 4.29 14.88 9.97
C LYS A 102 2.83 14.64 10.39
N ARG A 103 2.10 13.73 9.73
CA ARG A 103 0.71 13.38 10.07
C ARG A 103 0.59 12.84 11.50
N LEU A 104 1.51 11.99 11.94
CA LEU A 104 1.52 11.44 13.30
C LEU A 104 1.82 12.51 14.35
N LYS A 105 2.78 13.42 14.08
CA LYS A 105 3.04 14.58 14.95
C LYS A 105 1.82 15.50 15.08
N GLU A 106 1.09 15.73 13.98
CA GLU A 106 -0.10 16.58 13.96
C GLU A 106 -1.31 15.96 14.70
N GLN A 107 -1.40 14.63 14.80
CA GLN A 107 -2.45 13.94 15.55
C GLN A 107 -2.25 13.97 17.08
N GLY A 108 -1.03 14.29 17.56
CA GLY A 108 -0.70 14.43 18.98
C GLY A 108 -0.54 13.09 19.71
N GLY A 109 0.64 12.86 20.28
CA GLY A 109 0.98 11.66 21.06
C GLY A 109 2.40 11.14 20.78
N ASP A 110 2.97 10.37 21.71
CA ASP A 110 4.19 9.61 21.46
C ASP A 110 3.86 8.47 20.49
N TYR A 111 4.38 8.53 19.26
CA TYR A 111 4.28 7.43 18.29
C TYR A 111 5.60 6.65 18.27
N GLN A 112 5.52 5.33 18.16
CA GLN A 112 6.69 4.50 17.95
C GLN A 112 6.96 4.38 16.45
N LYS A 113 8.22 4.14 16.07
CA LYS A 113 8.60 3.93 14.67
C LYS A 113 7.79 2.78 14.01
N GLY A 114 7.38 1.78 14.80
CA GLY A 114 6.53 0.68 14.34
C GLY A 114 5.08 1.06 14.05
N ASP A 115 4.59 2.19 14.55
CA ASP A 115 3.27 2.72 14.21
C ASP A 115 3.25 3.37 12.83
N ILE A 116 4.39 3.89 12.36
CA ILE A 116 4.56 4.39 10.98
C ILE A 116 4.38 3.24 9.98
N ASP A 117 5.04 2.10 10.23
CA ASP A 117 4.98 0.93 9.35
C ASP A 117 3.56 0.37 9.18
N LYS A 118 2.74 0.42 10.24
CA LYS A 118 1.34 -0.07 10.18
C LYS A 118 0.45 0.79 9.29
N VAL A 119 0.81 2.05 9.10
CA VAL A 119 -0.05 3.05 8.43
C VAL A 119 0.41 3.30 6.99
N ALA A 120 1.60 2.84 6.61
CA ALA A 120 2.21 3.05 5.29
C ALA A 120 1.27 2.70 4.11
N ALA A 121 0.66 1.51 4.11
CA ALA A 121 -0.30 1.11 3.07
C ALA A 121 -1.51 2.05 2.95
N SER A 122 -1.99 2.59 4.08
CA SER A 122 -3.09 3.57 4.06
C SER A 122 -2.66 4.93 3.53
N ILE A 123 -1.41 5.35 3.76
CA ILE A 123 -0.86 6.59 3.21
C ILE A 123 -0.69 6.45 1.70
N ILE A 124 -0.08 5.34 1.24
CA ILE A 124 0.03 5.01 -0.19
C ILE A 124 -1.34 5.10 -0.85
N LEU A 125 -2.35 4.47 -0.25
CA LEU A 125 -3.70 4.48 -0.80
C LEU A 125 -4.33 5.87 -0.78
N GLN A 126 -4.15 6.62 0.31
CA GLN A 126 -4.72 7.96 0.44
C GLN A 126 -4.11 8.90 -0.62
N ASP A 127 -2.81 8.86 -0.82
CA ASP A 127 -2.10 9.67 -1.81
C ASP A 127 -2.54 9.31 -3.23
N TYR A 128 -2.74 8.01 -3.51
CA TYR A 128 -3.33 7.56 -4.77
C TYR A 128 -4.73 8.15 -4.98
N LEU A 129 -5.60 8.05 -3.96
CA LEU A 129 -6.96 8.57 -4.03
C LEU A 129 -6.94 10.08 -4.26
N GLU A 130 -6.08 10.84 -3.59
CA GLU A 130 -5.94 12.29 -3.78
C GLU A 130 -5.49 12.64 -5.20
N ARG A 131 -4.57 11.86 -5.78
CA ARG A 131 -4.08 12.04 -7.15
C ARG A 131 -5.15 11.84 -8.22
N ILE A 132 -6.06 10.88 -8.04
CA ILE A 132 -7.13 10.58 -9.00
C ILE A 132 -8.42 11.41 -8.76
N ARG A 133 -8.33 12.50 -7.99
CA ARG A 133 -9.46 13.38 -7.68
C ARG A 133 -9.98 14.16 -8.87
#